data_AF-A0A7S2THT8-F1
#
_entry.id   AF-A0A7S2THT8-F1
#
_cell.length_a   1.000
_cell.length_b   1.000
_cell.length_c   1.000
_cell.angle_alpha   90.00
_cell.angle_beta   90.00
_cell.angle_gamma   90.00
#
_symmetry.space_group_name_H-M   'P 1'
#
loop_
_entity.id
_entity.type
_entity.pdbx_description
1 polymer ?
#
loop_
_entity_poly.entity_id
_entity_poly.type
_entity_poly.pdbx_seq_one_letter_code
_entity_poly.pdbx_strand_id
1 'polypeptide(L)'
;ADKNDPYKVFVPDRAKLKVTQVSGSTAGAGSGDFHVYRGSRRREKFRIAKILEEADKKEKFESFMKRKEEAYLEQTAKTAKKAAKRKRRKEAQKKMRKKAKGEAKNQFDNDGSFLERFRQQQECAVTELPSAMEEEIKAVDSNKKLTAKKP
;
A
#
# COMPACT_ATOMS: atom_id res chain seq x y z
N ALA A 1 21.24 25.49 -11.10
CA ALA A 1 20.60 24.41 -11.90
C ALA A 1 19.81 23.55 -10.93
N ASP A 2 18.48 23.63 -11.01
CA ASP A 2 17.59 22.98 -10.04
C ASP A 2 17.70 21.47 -10.14
N LYS A 3 18.16 20.87 -9.04
CA LYS A 3 18.37 19.42 -8.91
C LYS A 3 17.07 18.66 -8.65
N ASN A 4 15.94 19.37 -8.58
CA ASN A 4 14.63 18.88 -8.13
C ASN A 4 13.52 19.04 -9.19
N ASP A 5 13.87 19.19 -10.47
CA ASP A 5 12.87 19.14 -11.54
C ASP A 5 12.42 17.67 -11.76
N PRO A 6 11.15 17.34 -11.47
CA PRO A 6 10.65 15.97 -11.54
C PRO A 6 10.54 15.44 -12.97
N TYR A 7 10.60 16.29 -14.00
CA TYR A 7 10.51 15.89 -15.40
C TYR A 7 11.87 15.80 -16.09
N LYS A 8 12.97 16.06 -15.37
CA LYS A 8 14.31 16.09 -15.94
C LYS A 8 14.94 14.70 -15.96
N VAL A 9 14.85 14.04 -17.10
CA VAL A 9 15.51 12.76 -17.37
C VAL A 9 17.00 12.99 -17.62
N PHE A 10 17.86 12.09 -17.14
CA PHE A 10 19.27 12.14 -17.48
C PHE A 10 19.44 11.82 -18.98
N VAL A 11 19.73 12.86 -19.76
CA VAL A 11 20.13 12.69 -21.16
C VAL A 11 21.65 12.74 -21.18
N PRO A 12 22.36 11.65 -21.53
CA PRO A 12 23.79 11.72 -21.68
C PRO A 12 24.14 12.72 -22.77
N ASP A 13 25.21 13.49 -22.54
CA ASP A 13 25.76 14.37 -23.56
C ASP A 13 26.05 13.53 -24.81
N ARG A 14 25.27 13.77 -25.87
CA ARG A 14 25.45 13.09 -27.14
C ARG A 14 26.84 13.47 -27.64
N ALA A 15 27.68 12.47 -27.89
CA ALA A 15 29.02 12.70 -28.41
C ALA A 15 28.92 13.62 -29.64
N LYS A 16 29.81 14.62 -29.71
CA LYS A 16 29.84 15.55 -30.85
C LYS A 16 29.97 14.73 -32.13
N LEU A 17 29.11 15.02 -33.11
CA LEU A 17 29.06 14.32 -34.42
C LEU A 17 30.41 14.24 -35.13
N LYS A 18 31.33 15.18 -34.85
CA LYS A 18 32.70 15.18 -35.36
C LYS A 18 33.67 15.44 -34.22
N VAL A 19 34.68 14.58 -34.11
CA VAL A 19 35.82 14.76 -33.20
C VAL A 19 36.93 15.44 -34.00
N THR A 20 37.34 16.63 -33.57
CA THR A 20 38.31 17.47 -34.29
C THR A 20 39.77 17.11 -34.01
N GLN A 21 40.04 16.38 -32.92
CA GLN A 21 41.38 15.98 -32.50
C GLN A 21 41.45 14.46 -32.53
N VAL A 22 41.86 13.90 -33.68
CA VAL A 22 42.04 12.45 -33.88
C VAL A 22 43.46 12.24 -34.39
N SER A 23 44.31 11.60 -33.58
CA SER A 23 45.60 11.08 -34.02
C SER A 23 45.39 9.87 -34.93
N GLY A 24 46.29 9.65 -35.89
CA GLY A 24 46.19 8.53 -36.84
C GLY A 24 46.15 7.18 -36.13
N SER A 25 45.48 6.19 -36.73
CA SER A 25 45.26 4.87 -36.12
C SER A 25 46.55 4.08 -35.81
N THR A 26 47.67 4.47 -36.43
CA THR A 26 49.00 3.89 -36.24
C THR A 26 49.93 4.77 -35.39
N ALA A 27 49.46 5.95 -34.97
CA ALA A 27 50.25 6.84 -34.12
C ALA A 27 50.40 6.22 -32.71
N GLY A 28 51.60 6.35 -32.13
CA GLY A 28 51.86 5.91 -30.75
C GLY A 28 51.12 6.77 -29.71
N ALA A 29 51.16 6.33 -28.45
CA ALA A 29 50.55 7.05 -27.34
C ALA A 29 51.21 8.43 -27.14
N GLY A 30 50.43 9.48 -27.30
CA GLY A 30 50.83 10.87 -27.05
C GLY A 30 50.65 11.26 -25.58
N SER A 31 51.34 12.32 -25.14
CA SER A 31 51.24 12.85 -23.77
C SER A 31 49.83 13.33 -23.39
N GLY A 32 49.02 13.72 -24.37
CA GLY A 32 47.62 14.14 -24.18
C GLY A 32 46.60 13.01 -24.09
N ASP A 33 46.93 11.81 -24.56
CA ASP A 33 45.96 10.70 -24.72
C ASP A 33 45.44 10.22 -23.37
N PHE A 34 46.28 10.28 -22.33
CA PHE A 34 45.90 9.96 -20.96
C PHE A 34 44.74 10.85 -20.47
N HIS A 35 44.80 12.15 -20.73
CA HIS A 35 43.76 13.08 -20.28
C HIS A 35 42.45 12.91 -21.07
N VAL A 36 42.55 12.59 -22.36
CA VAL A 36 41.40 12.25 -23.20
C VAL A 36 40.69 11.00 -22.66
N TYR A 37 41.44 9.93 -22.38
CA TYR A 37 40.89 8.71 -21.77
C TYR A 37 40.28 8.96 -20.38
N ARG A 38 40.97 9.74 -19.52
CA ARG A 38 40.45 10.07 -18.19
C ARG A 38 39.10 10.81 -18.27
N GLY A 39 38.97 11.74 -19.20
CA GLY A 39 37.74 12.48 -19.45
C GLY A 39 36.63 11.59 -20.01
N SER A 40 36.92 10.80 -21.04
CA SER A 40 35.94 9.89 -21.65
C SER A 40 35.45 8.82 -20.67
N ARG A 41 36.36 8.21 -19.90
CA ARG A 41 36.02 7.21 -18.88
C ARG A 41 35.15 7.78 -17.78
N ARG A 42 35.40 9.02 -17.34
CA ARG A 42 34.57 9.67 -16.31
C ARG A 42 33.15 9.91 -16.84
N ARG A 43 33.02 10.43 -18.06
CA ARG A 43 31.71 10.61 -18.72
C ARG A 43 30.97 9.28 -18.83
N GLU A 44 31.66 8.23 -19.24
CA GLU A 44 31.05 6.92 -19.43
C GLU A 44 30.63 6.25 -18.12
N LYS A 45 31.49 6.27 -17.09
CA LYS A 45 31.12 5.79 -15.75
C LYS A 45 29.90 6.51 -15.20
N PHE A 46 29.86 7.84 -15.33
CA PHE A 46 28.72 8.64 -14.89
C PHE A 46 27.44 8.30 -15.68
N ARG A 47 27.56 8.14 -17.00
CA ARG A 47 26.46 7.71 -17.86
C ARG A 47 25.89 6.37 -17.42
N ILE A 48 26.74 5.36 -17.24
CA ILE A 48 26.32 4.01 -16.82
C ILE A 48 25.64 4.09 -15.45
N ALA A 49 26.25 4.78 -14.48
CA ALA A 49 25.68 4.93 -13.14
C ALA A 49 24.28 5.56 -13.17
N LYS A 50 24.07 6.58 -14.00
CA LYS A 50 22.76 7.23 -14.14
C LYS A 50 21.72 6.34 -14.81
N ILE A 51 22.11 5.57 -15.83
CA ILE A 51 21.21 4.61 -16.49
C ILE A 51 20.75 3.53 -15.50
N LEU A 52 21.65 3.00 -14.70
CA LEU A 52 21.32 2.01 -13.67
C LEU A 52 20.37 2.60 -12.62
N GLU A 53 20.67 3.81 -12.13
CA GLU A 53 19.80 4.50 -11.17
C GLU A 53 18.37 4.73 -11.71
N GLU A 54 18.25 5.10 -12.98
CA GLU A 54 16.95 5.27 -13.63
C GLU A 54 16.21 3.95 -13.85
N ALA A 55 16.92 2.87 -14.18
CA ALA A 55 16.33 1.54 -14.32
C ALA A 55 15.73 1.08 -12.99
N ASP A 56 16.48 1.18 -11.89
CA ASP A 56 16.01 0.83 -10.55
C ASP A 56 14.79 1.66 -10.13
N LYS A 57 14.78 2.96 -10.46
CA LYS A 57 13.65 3.85 -10.18
C LYS A 57 12.41 3.45 -10.96
N LYS A 58 12.55 3.11 -12.24
CA LYS A 58 11.44 2.65 -13.09
C LYS A 58 10.85 1.34 -12.57
N GLU A 59 11.67 0.36 -12.22
CA GLU A 59 11.21 -0.92 -11.67
C GLU A 59 10.43 -0.73 -10.36
N LYS A 60 10.95 0.10 -9.45
CA LYS A 60 10.27 0.44 -8.19
C LYS A 60 8.95 1.17 -8.42
N PHE A 61 8.91 2.06 -9.41
CA PHE A 61 7.69 2.79 -9.77
C PHE A 61 6.64 1.86 -10.39
N GLU A 62 7.05 0.99 -11.32
CA GLU A 62 6.16 0.02 -11.97
C GLU A 62 5.57 -0.97 -10.97
N SER A 63 6.38 -1.52 -10.07
CA SER A 63 5.90 -2.41 -9.01
C SER A 63 4.92 -1.71 -8.06
N PHE A 64 5.20 -0.45 -7.71
CA PHE A 64 4.27 0.36 -6.92
C PHE A 64 2.95 0.62 -7.64
N MET A 65 2.97 0.98 -8.93
CA MET A 65 1.77 1.24 -9.71
C MET A 65 0.92 -0.01 -9.88
N LYS A 66 1.54 -1.17 -10.17
CA LYS A 66 0.84 -2.47 -10.22
C LYS A 66 0.10 -2.76 -8.90
N ARG A 67 0.79 -2.64 -7.76
CA ARG A 67 0.18 -2.84 -6.44
C ARG A 67 -0.98 -1.88 -6.17
N LYS A 68 -0.85 -0.62 -6.59
CA LYS A 68 -1.89 0.40 -6.44
C LYS A 68 -3.12 0.07 -7.30
N GLU A 69 -2.92 -0.36 -8.54
CA GLU A 69 -3.99 -0.76 -9.45
C GLU A 69 -4.74 -1.99 -8.94
N GLU A 70 -4.03 -3.02 -8.49
CA GLU A 70 -4.62 -4.21 -7.86
C GLU A 70 -5.49 -3.84 -6.66
N ALA A 71 -4.96 -3.02 -5.74
CA ALA A 71 -5.72 -2.54 -4.59
C ALA A 71 -6.97 -1.74 -5.02
N TYR A 72 -6.85 -0.90 -6.05
CA TYR A 72 -7.99 -0.14 -6.58
C TYR A 72 -9.06 -1.06 -7.18
N LEU A 73 -8.66 -2.07 -7.96
CA LEU A 73 -9.57 -3.06 -8.54
C LEU A 73 -10.29 -3.87 -7.46
N GLU A 74 -9.61 -4.27 -6.40
CA GLU A 74 -10.25 -4.96 -5.28
C GLU A 74 -11.28 -4.09 -4.56
N GLN A 75 -10.94 -2.83 -4.27
CA GLN A 75 -11.84 -1.92 -3.56
C GLN A 75 -13.05 -1.53 -4.41
N THR A 76 -12.86 -1.33 -5.71
CA THR A 76 -13.97 -1.07 -6.65
C THR A 76 -14.86 -2.30 -6.78
N ALA A 77 -14.31 -3.51 -6.87
CA ALA A 77 -15.10 -4.75 -6.89
C ALA A 77 -15.91 -4.93 -5.59
N LYS A 78 -15.31 -4.73 -4.42
CA LYS A 78 -16.00 -4.77 -3.11
C LYS A 78 -17.12 -3.73 -3.04
N THR A 79 -16.85 -2.51 -3.50
CA THR A 79 -17.81 -1.40 -3.52
C THR A 79 -18.97 -1.66 -4.47
N ALA A 80 -18.70 -2.16 -5.69
CA ALA A 80 -19.69 -2.53 -6.68
C ALA A 80 -20.62 -3.64 -6.17
N LYS A 81 -20.07 -4.70 -5.55
CA LYS A 81 -20.86 -5.76 -4.90
C LYS A 81 -21.80 -5.20 -3.83
N LYS A 82 -21.30 -4.34 -2.94
CA LYS A 82 -22.12 -3.68 -1.89
C LYS A 82 -23.18 -2.75 -2.49
N ALA A 83 -22.84 -1.97 -3.52
CA ALA A 83 -23.78 -1.09 -4.22
C ALA A 83 -24.90 -1.88 -4.92
N ALA A 84 -24.57 -2.98 -5.60
CA ALA A 84 -25.54 -3.88 -6.22
C ALA A 84 -26.50 -4.48 -5.18
N LYS A 85 -26.00 -4.92 -4.02
CA LYS A 85 -26.83 -5.42 -2.91
C LYS A 85 -27.81 -4.34 -2.40
N ARG A 86 -27.33 -3.09 -2.23
CA ARG A 86 -28.19 -1.96 -1.84
C ARG A 86 -29.24 -1.64 -2.91
N LYS A 87 -28.88 -1.67 -4.19
CA LYS A 87 -29.81 -1.44 -5.31
C LYS A 87 -30.92 -2.50 -5.33
N ARG A 88 -30.57 -3.79 -5.23
CA ARG A 88 -31.54 -4.90 -5.12
C ARG A 88 -32.47 -4.74 -3.92
N ARG A 89 -31.95 -4.39 -2.73
CA ARG A 89 -32.77 -4.12 -1.54
C ARG A 89 -33.73 -2.94 -1.74
N LYS A 90 -33.26 -1.82 -2.31
CA LYS A 90 -34.10 -0.66 -2.63
C LYS A 90 -35.20 -1.01 -3.64
N GLU A 91 -34.88 -1.80 -4.67
CA GLU A 91 -35.86 -2.27 -5.65
C GLU A 91 -36.90 -3.20 -5.02
N ALA A 92 -36.47 -4.16 -4.18
CA ALA A 92 -37.38 -5.03 -3.43
C ALA A 92 -38.30 -4.22 -2.50
N GLN A 93 -37.75 -3.27 -1.73
CA GLN A 93 -38.55 -2.39 -0.86
C GLN A 93 -39.53 -1.52 -1.66
N LYS A 94 -39.12 -0.98 -2.82
CA LYS A 94 -40.03 -0.26 -3.72
C LYS A 94 -41.16 -1.17 -4.23
N LYS A 95 -40.86 -2.43 -4.59
CA LYS A 95 -41.87 -3.41 -5.00
C LYS A 95 -42.83 -3.73 -3.86
N MET A 96 -42.32 -3.98 -2.65
CA MET A 96 -43.15 -4.20 -1.45
C MET A 96 -44.00 -2.98 -1.13
N ARG A 97 -43.47 -1.75 -1.20
CA ARG A 97 -44.27 -0.53 -0.99
C ARG A 97 -45.33 -0.33 -2.07
N LYS A 98 -45.10 -0.75 -3.31
CA LYS A 98 -46.11 -0.73 -4.38
C LYS A 98 -47.21 -1.77 -4.13
N LYS A 99 -46.85 -3.00 -3.74
CA LYS A 99 -47.80 -4.04 -3.34
C LYS A 99 -48.60 -3.63 -2.10
N ALA A 100 -47.92 -3.16 -1.07
CA ALA A 100 -48.52 -2.59 0.12
C ALA A 100 -49.34 -1.34 -0.17
N LYS A 101 -49.06 -0.50 -1.18
CA LYS A 101 -50.02 0.56 -1.58
C LYS A 101 -51.26 0.00 -2.29
N GLY A 102 -51.17 -1.18 -2.87
CA GLY A 102 -52.34 -1.95 -3.36
C GLY A 102 -53.07 -2.71 -2.25
N GLU A 103 -52.37 -3.09 -1.17
CA GLU A 103 -52.89 -3.92 -0.05
C GLU A 103 -53.17 -3.11 1.24
N ALA A 104 -52.65 -1.88 1.40
CA ALA A 104 -52.87 -0.95 2.52
C ALA A 104 -54.28 -0.31 2.48
N LYS A 105 -55.26 -1.10 2.06
CA LYS A 105 -56.54 -1.09 2.73
C LYS A 105 -56.51 -1.84 4.06
N ASN A 106 -55.52 -2.70 4.37
CA ASN A 106 -55.51 -3.42 5.64
C ASN A 106 -54.10 -3.64 6.21
N GLN A 107 -53.85 -2.98 7.36
CA GLN A 107 -53.12 -3.43 8.56
C GLN A 107 -51.71 -4.04 8.39
N PHE A 108 -50.69 -3.49 9.06
CA PHE A 108 -49.81 -4.29 9.93
C PHE A 108 -48.87 -3.45 10.83
N ASP A 109 -48.70 -4.01 12.02
CA ASP A 109 -47.97 -3.58 13.21
C ASP A 109 -46.44 -3.69 13.10
N ASN A 110 -45.77 -3.07 14.08
CA ASN A 110 -44.35 -2.75 14.09
C ASN A 110 -43.64 -3.53 15.20
N ASP A 111 -43.36 -4.81 14.97
CA ASP A 111 -42.70 -5.68 15.96
C ASP A 111 -41.17 -5.65 15.78
N GLY A 112 -40.48 -5.00 16.74
CA GLY A 112 -39.06 -4.65 16.77
C GLY A 112 -38.03 -5.80 16.79
N SER A 113 -38.07 -6.70 15.81
CA SER A 113 -37.32 -7.97 15.78
C SER A 113 -35.80 -7.91 15.52
N PHE A 114 -35.16 -6.73 15.42
CA PHE A 114 -33.72 -6.64 15.11
C PHE A 114 -32.87 -6.04 16.23
N LEU A 115 -33.36 -5.00 16.90
CA LEU A 115 -32.59 -4.29 17.93
C LEU A 115 -32.55 -5.10 19.24
N GLU A 116 -33.65 -5.78 19.58
CA GLU A 116 -33.76 -6.65 20.76
C GLU A 116 -32.78 -7.83 20.72
N ARG A 117 -32.69 -8.51 19.57
CA ARG A 117 -31.79 -9.66 19.35
C ARG A 117 -30.31 -9.27 19.40
N PHE A 118 -29.98 -8.06 18.95
CA PHE A 118 -28.60 -7.57 18.99
C PHE A 118 -28.15 -7.23 20.42
N ARG A 119 -29.07 -6.72 21.24
CA ARG A 119 -28.81 -6.40 22.65
C ARG A 119 -28.53 -7.66 23.48
N GLN A 120 -29.36 -8.69 23.29
CA GLN A 120 -29.16 -10.01 23.91
C GLN A 120 -27.80 -10.65 23.53
N GLN A 121 -27.35 -10.47 22.29
CA GLN A 121 -26.05 -10.98 21.86
C GLN A 121 -24.87 -10.28 22.54
N GLN A 122 -25.01 -9.00 22.92
CA GLN A 122 -23.96 -8.30 23.67
C GLN A 122 -23.99 -8.65 25.16
N GLU A 123 -25.17 -8.86 25.74
CA GLU A 123 -25.33 -9.18 27.16
C GLU A 123 -24.85 -10.59 27.50
N CYS A 124 -25.04 -11.59 26.63
CA CYS A 124 -24.51 -12.94 26.84
C CYS A 124 -22.98 -13.06 26.65
N ALA A 125 -22.33 -12.12 25.95
CA ALA A 125 -20.87 -12.16 25.71
C ALA A 125 -20.03 -11.64 26.89
N VAL A 126 -20.64 -10.92 27.84
CA VAL A 126 -19.96 -10.33 29.00
C VAL A 126 -19.97 -11.27 30.22
N THR A 127 -20.89 -12.24 30.26
CA THR A 127 -21.09 -13.14 31.41
C THR A 127 -20.29 -14.45 31.35
N GLU A 128 -19.56 -14.73 30.27
CA GLU A 128 -18.76 -15.96 30.08
C GLU A 128 -17.26 -15.83 30.39
N LEU A 129 -16.84 -14.80 31.14
CA LEU A 129 -15.49 -14.76 31.73
C LEU A 129 -15.50 -14.89 33.27
N PRO A 130 -15.87 -16.05 33.85
CA PRO A 130 -15.66 -16.30 35.26
C PRO A 130 -14.38 -17.13 35.53
N SER A 131 -13.64 -16.70 36.54
CA SER A 131 -12.97 -17.56 37.55
C SER A 131 -11.57 -18.15 37.32
N ALA A 132 -10.92 -18.03 36.16
CA ALA A 132 -9.58 -18.64 35.96
C ALA A 132 -8.38 -17.71 36.23
N MET A 133 -8.59 -16.40 36.46
CA MET A 133 -7.49 -15.42 36.56
C MET A 133 -7.17 -14.97 37.99
N GLU A 134 -8.01 -15.34 38.98
CA GLU A 134 -7.82 -14.93 40.38
C GLU A 134 -6.88 -15.87 41.16
N GLU A 135 -6.67 -17.10 40.69
CA GLU A 135 -5.76 -18.06 41.34
C GLU A 135 -4.29 -17.82 40.97
N GLU A 136 -4.00 -17.35 39.76
CA GLU A 136 -2.65 -17.04 39.28
C GLU A 136 -2.04 -15.83 40.01
N ILE A 137 -2.84 -14.81 40.33
CA ILE A 137 -2.35 -13.58 40.98
C ILE A 137 -1.91 -13.86 42.44
N LYS A 138 -2.60 -14.75 43.16
CA LYS A 138 -2.23 -15.14 44.54
C LYS A 138 -0.93 -15.98 44.58
N ALA A 139 -0.62 -16.73 43.52
CA ALA A 139 0.60 -17.53 43.44
C ALA A 139 1.85 -16.67 43.16
N VAL A 140 1.72 -15.56 42.43
CA VAL A 140 2.83 -14.65 42.13
C VAL A 140 3.23 -13.82 43.35
N ASP A 141 2.26 -13.42 44.19
CA ASP A 141 2.53 -12.63 45.39
C ASP A 141 3.25 -13.40 46.50
N SER A 142 3.09 -14.73 46.57
CA SER A 142 3.79 -15.57 47.57
C SER A 142 5.27 -15.79 47.22
N ASN A 143 5.62 -15.92 45.94
CA ASN A 143 7.01 -16.09 45.48
C ASN A 143 7.85 -14.81 45.63
N LYS A 144 7.24 -13.62 45.52
CA LYS A 144 7.93 -12.34 45.73
C LYS A 144 8.36 -12.13 47.19
N LYS A 145 7.71 -12.80 48.14
CA LYS A 145 8.02 -12.70 49.58
C LYS A 145 9.21 -13.58 50.01
N LEU A 146 9.58 -14.58 49.22
CA LEU A 146 10.70 -15.50 49.49
C LEU A 146 12.05 -14.97 49.00
N THR A 147 12.08 -14.11 47.98
CA THR A 147 13.32 -13.55 47.41
C THR A 147 13.81 -12.27 48.07
N ALA A 148 13.00 -11.66 48.95
CA ALA A 148 13.33 -10.44 49.69
C ALA A 148 14.08 -10.68 51.02
N LYS A 149 14.48 -11.93 51.33
CA LYS A 149 15.19 -12.28 52.56
C LYS A 149 16.49 -13.03 52.26
N LYS A 150 17.51 -12.31 51.81
CA LYS A 150 18.92 -12.70 51.99
C LYS A 150 19.73 -11.46 52.42
N PRO A 151 20.64 -11.62 53.40
CA PRO A 151 21.37 -10.52 54.03
C PRO A 151 22.35 -9.83 53.08
#